data_AF-A0A7W5AQY5-F1
#
_entry.id   AF-A0A7W5AQY5-F1
#
_cell.length_a   1.000
_cell.length_b   1.000
_cell.length_c   1.000
_cell.angle_alpha   90.00
_cell.angle_beta   90.00
_cell.angle_gamma   90.00
#
_symmetry.space_group_name_H-M   'P 1'
#
loop_
_entity.id
_entity.type
_entity.pdbx_description
1 polymer ?
#
loop_
_entity_poly.entity_id
_entity_poly.type
_entity_poly.pdbx_seq_one_letter_code
_entity_poly.pdbx_strand_id
1 'polypeptide(L)'
;MVQRPARVDLVCESLFGGSLSSAAGEAPEAVHYPARVSSLSDTELDALVAEVVVDCYDEREQLSGLFVAIEENLAVPFETEVLGVPVVVRKVDLRSSGIVVICHRGRLRQAIGILDLPLPDPAPDGAQWIEAYRWWAAGS
;
A
#
# COMPACT_ATOMS: atom_id res chain seq x y z
N MET A 1 19.44 17.47 -11.40
CA MET A 1 20.15 16.19 -11.41
C MET A 1 19.89 15.56 -10.04
N VAL A 2 18.75 14.88 -9.90
CA VAL A 2 18.29 14.37 -8.60
C VAL A 2 18.80 12.94 -8.45
N GLN A 3 19.58 12.73 -7.40
CA GLN A 3 20.20 11.45 -7.08
C GLN A 3 19.12 10.51 -6.55
N ARG A 4 18.86 9.43 -7.28
CA ARG A 4 17.86 8.40 -6.96
C ARG A 4 18.29 7.61 -5.73
N PRO A 5 17.42 7.38 -4.73
CA PRO A 5 17.67 6.34 -3.75
C PRO A 5 17.52 4.96 -4.40
N ALA A 6 18.45 4.07 -4.09
CA ALA A 6 18.43 2.69 -4.55
C ALA A 6 17.18 1.97 -4.05
N ARG A 7 16.62 1.12 -4.92
CA ARG A 7 15.62 0.11 -4.59
C ARG A 7 16.13 -0.67 -3.37
N VAL A 8 15.52 -0.49 -2.21
CA VAL A 8 15.86 -1.29 -1.03
C VAL A 8 15.07 -2.59 -1.16
N ASP A 9 15.75 -3.61 -1.68
CA ASP A 9 15.33 -5.00 -1.52
C ASP A 9 15.44 -5.34 -0.03
N LEU A 10 14.37 -5.15 0.75
CA LEU A 10 14.30 -5.74 2.08
C LEU A 10 13.59 -7.09 2.01
N VAL A 11 14.46 -8.09 1.98
CA VAL A 11 14.22 -9.52 2.11
C VAL A 11 13.26 -9.82 3.25
N CYS A 12 12.23 -10.57 2.90
CA CYS A 12 11.41 -11.37 3.79
C CYS A 12 12.28 -12.53 4.33
N GLU A 13 12.71 -12.52 5.59
CA GLU A 13 13.11 -13.75 6.27
C GLU A 13 12.82 -13.71 7.78
N SER A 14 12.19 -14.80 8.23
CA SER A 14 12.07 -15.29 9.60
C SER A 14 10.98 -14.68 10.50
N LEU A 15 9.86 -15.39 10.63
CA LEU A 15 9.31 -15.89 11.90
C LEU A 15 8.10 -16.82 11.65
N PHE A 16 8.33 -17.98 11.03
CA PHE A 16 7.45 -19.14 11.23
C PHE A 16 8.33 -20.38 11.41
N GLY A 17 8.81 -20.56 12.65
CA GLY A 17 9.33 -21.84 13.11
C GLY A 17 8.19 -22.82 13.27
N GLY A 18 7.88 -23.56 12.21
CA GLY A 18 6.95 -24.68 12.23
C GLY A 18 7.59 -25.84 11.46
N SER A 19 7.89 -26.92 12.16
CA SER A 19 8.37 -28.17 11.56
C SER A 19 7.32 -28.71 10.59
N LEU A 20 7.64 -28.74 9.29
CA LEU A 20 6.76 -29.30 8.26
C LEU A 20 7.04 -30.80 8.12
N SER A 21 6.15 -31.62 8.66
CA SER A 21 6.01 -33.02 8.26
C SER A 21 5.55 -33.07 6.81
N SER A 22 6.26 -33.84 5.99
CA SER A 22 6.00 -34.04 4.56
C SER A 22 4.62 -34.66 4.32
N ALA A 23 3.76 -33.93 3.61
CA ALA A 23 2.68 -34.50 2.84
C ALA A 23 2.61 -33.73 1.52
N ALA A 24 2.75 -34.44 0.41
CA ALA A 24 2.61 -33.92 -0.94
C ALA A 24 1.19 -33.34 -1.10
N GLY A 25 1.08 -32.02 -1.07
CA GLY A 25 -0.12 -31.27 -1.40
C GLY A 25 0.11 -30.51 -2.71
N GLU A 26 -0.90 -30.55 -3.57
CA GLU A 26 -1.07 -29.83 -4.82
C GLU A 26 -0.38 -28.45 -4.83
N ALA A 27 0.29 -28.10 -5.93
CA ALA A 27 0.89 -26.77 -6.09
C ALA A 27 -0.20 -25.70 -5.84
N PRO A 28 0.07 -24.67 -5.01
CA PRO A 28 -0.93 -23.64 -4.76
C PRO A 28 -1.29 -22.96 -6.09
N GLU A 29 -2.59 -22.93 -6.37
CA GLU A 29 -3.19 -22.18 -7.47
C GLU A 29 -2.63 -20.76 -7.46
N ALA A 30 -2.17 -20.30 -8.63
CA ALA A 30 -1.55 -18.98 -8.75
C ALA A 30 -2.50 -17.93 -8.18
N VAL A 31 -2.04 -17.17 -7.17
CA VAL A 31 -2.79 -16.09 -6.56
C VAL A 31 -3.17 -15.09 -7.65
N HIS A 32 -4.43 -15.10 -8.05
CA HIS A 32 -4.99 -14.09 -8.94
C HIS A 32 -5.14 -12.80 -8.14
N TYR A 33 -4.14 -11.94 -8.19
CA TYR A 33 -4.32 -10.55 -7.74
C TYR A 33 -5.35 -9.91 -8.66
N PRO A 34 -6.56 -9.52 -8.19
CA PRO A 34 -7.48 -8.76 -9.01
C PRO A 34 -6.75 -7.52 -9.52
N ALA A 35 -6.78 -7.34 -10.84
CA ALA A 35 -6.21 -6.19 -11.49
C ALA A 35 -6.89 -4.91 -10.96
N ARG A 36 -6.07 -3.96 -10.52
CA ARG A 36 -6.33 -2.52 -10.29
C ARG A 36 -7.79 -2.10 -10.49
N VAL A 37 -8.60 -2.04 -9.43
CA VAL A 37 -9.98 -1.54 -9.50
C VAL A 37 -10.02 -0.05 -9.12
N SER A 38 -9.49 0.77 -10.03
CA SER A 38 -9.99 2.08 -10.45
C SER A 38 -9.08 2.57 -11.58
N SER A 39 -9.57 2.57 -12.82
CA SER A 39 -8.76 2.93 -14.00
C SER A 39 -8.65 4.44 -14.15
N LEU A 40 -8.07 5.12 -13.16
CA LEU A 40 -7.67 6.51 -13.32
C LEU A 40 -6.59 6.57 -14.41
N SER A 41 -6.80 7.46 -15.36
CA SER A 41 -5.79 7.80 -16.36
C SER A 41 -4.61 8.50 -15.72
N ASP A 42 -3.46 8.44 -16.37
CA ASP A 42 -2.24 9.14 -15.94
C ASP A 42 -2.51 10.63 -15.67
N THR A 43 -3.34 11.28 -16.50
CA THR A 43 -3.73 12.68 -16.31
C THR A 43 -4.59 12.91 -15.07
N GLU A 44 -5.48 11.98 -14.72
CA GLU A 44 -6.27 12.06 -13.49
C GLU A 44 -5.39 11.84 -12.25
N LEU A 45 -4.42 10.92 -12.34
CA LEU A 45 -3.43 10.69 -11.29
C LEU A 45 -2.52 11.91 -11.09
N ASP A 46 -2.04 12.52 -12.18
CA ASP A 46 -1.27 13.76 -12.13
C ASP A 46 -2.07 14.89 -11.48
N ALA A 47 -3.36 15.00 -11.79
CA ALA A 47 -4.23 16.01 -11.20
C ALA A 47 -4.40 15.80 -9.68
N LEU A 48 -4.60 14.56 -9.23
CA LEU A 48 -4.69 14.23 -7.81
C LEU A 48 -3.39 14.54 -7.06
N VAL A 49 -2.24 14.19 -7.65
CA VAL A 49 -0.94 14.51 -7.06
C VAL A 49 -0.75 16.02 -7.00
N ALA A 50 -1.02 16.73 -8.10
CA ALA A 50 -0.88 18.18 -8.20
C ALA A 50 -1.73 18.95 -7.17
N GLU A 51 -2.92 18.45 -6.85
CA GLU A 51 -3.79 19.02 -5.81
C GLU A 51 -3.08 19.09 -4.45
N VAL A 52 -2.30 18.07 -4.13
CA VAL A 52 -1.66 17.92 -2.82
C VAL A 52 -0.26 18.54 -2.77
N VAL A 53 0.49 18.47 -3.88
CA VAL A 53 1.90 18.91 -3.91
C VAL A 53 2.09 20.39 -4.29
N VAL A 54 1.00 21.13 -4.56
CA VAL A 54 1.06 22.52 -5.07
C VAL A 54 1.93 23.46 -4.24
N ASP A 55 1.89 23.31 -2.91
CA ASP A 55 2.64 24.16 -1.96
C ASP A 55 3.86 23.46 -1.35
N CYS A 56 4.26 22.31 -1.89
CA CYS A 56 5.39 21.54 -1.38
C CYS A 56 6.71 21.94 -2.06
N TYR A 57 7.73 22.23 -1.26
CA TYR A 57 9.07 22.60 -1.70
C TYR A 57 9.99 21.39 -1.89
N ASP A 58 9.77 20.30 -1.16
CA ASP A 58 10.59 19.08 -1.26
C ASP A 58 9.78 17.77 -1.20
N GLU A 59 10.44 16.64 -1.48
CA GLU A 59 9.81 15.32 -1.49
C GLU A 59 9.22 14.91 -0.13
N ARG A 60 9.73 15.44 0.99
CA ARG A 60 9.22 15.12 2.33
C ARG A 60 7.91 15.83 2.60
N GLU A 61 7.80 17.07 2.15
CA GLU A 61 6.54 17.82 2.19
C GLU A 61 5.50 17.18 1.28
N GLN A 62 5.89 16.76 0.06
CA GLN A 62 5.00 16.03 -0.86
C GLN A 62 4.50 14.72 -0.24
N LEU A 63 5.41 13.92 0.34
CA LEU A 63 5.07 12.68 1.04
C LEU A 63 4.12 12.94 2.21
N SER A 64 4.33 14.02 2.95
CA SER A 64 3.50 14.39 4.10
C SER A 64 2.11 14.86 3.65
N GLY A 65 2.03 15.64 2.57
CA GLY A 65 0.76 16.02 1.96
C GLY A 65 -0.04 14.81 1.49
N LEU A 66 0.62 13.88 0.77
CA LEU A 66 -0.02 12.65 0.29
C LEU A 66 -0.49 11.77 1.46
N PHE A 67 0.28 11.72 2.55
CA PHE A 67 -0.15 11.06 3.78
C PHE A 67 -1.44 11.66 4.35
N VAL A 68 -1.51 12.99 4.46
CA VAL A 68 -2.72 13.68 4.96
C VAL A 68 -3.92 13.41 4.05
N ALA A 69 -3.74 13.52 2.72
CA ALA A 69 -4.80 13.25 1.77
C ALA A 69 -5.37 11.83 1.91
N ILE A 70 -4.50 10.83 2.10
CA ILE A 70 -4.92 9.44 2.34
C ILE A 70 -5.58 9.30 3.73
N GLU A 71 -5.00 9.86 4.79
CA GLU A 71 -5.53 9.75 6.16
C GLU A 71 -6.94 10.35 6.28
N GLU A 72 -7.21 11.46 5.59
CA GLU A 72 -8.50 12.16 5.65
C GLU A 72 -9.59 11.52 4.77
N ASN A 73 -9.21 10.92 3.64
CA ASN A 73 -10.17 10.47 2.63
C ASN A 73 -10.37 8.95 2.58
N LEU A 74 -9.37 8.15 2.99
CA LEU A 74 -9.49 6.70 2.93
C LEU A 74 -10.47 6.18 3.97
N ALA A 75 -11.57 5.59 3.51
CA ALA A 75 -12.52 4.95 4.39
C ALA A 75 -11.88 3.76 5.11
N VAL A 76 -11.84 3.82 6.43
CA VAL A 76 -11.42 2.72 7.31
C VAL A 76 -12.48 2.48 8.39
N PRO A 77 -12.70 1.23 8.83
CA PRO A 77 -11.97 0.01 8.44
C PRO A 77 -12.49 -0.64 7.15
N PHE A 78 -11.61 -1.36 6.45
CA PHE A 78 -11.98 -2.26 5.34
C PHE A 78 -11.16 -3.55 5.37
N GLU A 79 -11.68 -4.60 4.72
CA GLU A 79 -11.03 -5.91 4.62
C GLU A 79 -10.24 -6.03 3.31
N THR A 80 -9.08 -6.69 3.36
CA THR A 80 -8.28 -7.04 2.18
C THR A 80 -7.44 -8.28 2.47
N GLU A 81 -6.77 -8.83 1.45
CA GLU A 81 -5.93 -10.02 1.56
C GLU A 81 -4.47 -9.73 1.23
N VAL A 82 -3.59 -9.79 2.22
CA VAL A 82 -2.15 -9.63 2.00
C VAL A 82 -1.50 -10.99 1.89
N LEU A 83 -0.93 -11.31 0.73
CA LEU A 83 -0.32 -12.63 0.44
C LEU A 83 -1.27 -13.81 0.74
N GLY A 84 -2.56 -13.66 0.41
CA GLY A 84 -3.61 -14.66 0.66
C GLY A 84 -4.07 -14.75 2.11
N VAL A 85 -3.67 -13.80 2.97
CA VAL A 85 -4.09 -13.72 4.37
C VAL A 85 -5.09 -12.59 4.54
N PRO A 86 -6.33 -12.87 4.99
CA PRO A 86 -7.32 -11.83 5.24
C PRO A 86 -6.91 -10.98 6.45
N VAL A 87 -6.96 -9.67 6.26
CA VAL A 87 -6.62 -8.65 7.25
C VAL A 87 -7.61 -7.50 7.21
N VAL A 88 -7.77 -6.80 8.33
CA VAL A 88 -8.58 -5.58 8.42
C VAL A 88 -7.64 -4.37 8.49
N VAL A 89 -7.70 -3.49 7.50
CA VAL A 89 -7.04 -2.18 7.55
C VAL A 89 -7.82 -1.28 8.49
N ARG A 90 -7.14 -0.69 9.49
CA ARG A 90 -7.81 0.16 10.49
C ARG A 90 -7.32 1.59 10.55
N LYS A 91 -6.11 1.85 10.09
CA LYS A 91 -5.47 3.16 10.19
C LYS A 91 -4.37 3.28 9.14
N VAL A 92 -4.11 4.50 8.67
CA VAL A 92 -2.91 4.88 7.93
C VAL A 92 -1.93 5.60 8.87
N ASP A 93 -0.64 5.42 8.67
CA ASP A 93 0.40 6.01 9.50
C ASP A 93 1.61 6.40 8.65
N LEU A 94 2.36 7.41 9.08
CA LEU A 94 3.57 7.87 8.40
C LEU A 94 4.82 7.40 9.16
N ARG A 95 5.73 6.73 8.46
CA ARG A 95 6.99 6.21 9.01
C ARG A 95 8.17 6.73 8.21
N SER A 96 9.38 6.51 8.71
CA SER A 96 10.62 6.85 7.97
C SER A 96 10.75 6.11 6.64
N SER A 97 10.08 4.97 6.48
CA SER A 97 10.02 4.18 5.25
C SER A 97 8.90 4.60 4.28
N GLY A 98 8.13 5.65 4.61
CA GLY A 98 6.97 6.09 3.83
C GLY A 98 5.64 5.80 4.53
N ILE A 99 4.57 5.79 3.73
CA ILE A 99 3.20 5.61 4.22
C ILE A 99 2.93 4.12 4.44
N VAL A 100 2.39 3.78 5.61
CA VAL A 100 2.01 2.41 5.97
C VAL A 100 0.55 2.33 6.39
N VAL A 101 -0.08 1.18 6.21
CA VAL A 101 -1.35 0.84 6.84
C VAL A 101 -1.15 -0.06 8.03
N ILE A 102 -1.98 0.12 9.06
CA ILE A 102 -2.04 -0.72 10.24
C ILE A 102 -3.14 -1.75 10.05
N CYS A 103 -2.69 -2.98 9.76
CA CYS A 103 -3.55 -4.13 9.52
C CYS A 103 -3.70 -4.97 10.79
N HIS A 104 -4.91 -5.48 11.01
CA HIS A 104 -5.25 -6.35 12.11
C HIS A 104 -5.69 -7.72 11.63
N ARG A 105 -5.23 -8.77 12.32
CA ARG A 105 -5.74 -10.14 12.20
C ARG A 105 -5.91 -10.73 13.59
N GLY A 106 -7.16 -10.77 14.07
CA GLY A 106 -7.45 -11.11 15.47
C GLY A 106 -6.73 -10.17 16.44
N ARG A 107 -5.81 -10.71 17.24
CA ARG A 107 -4.99 -9.94 18.20
C ARG A 107 -3.69 -9.39 17.61
N LEU A 108 -3.30 -9.84 16.42
CA LEU A 108 -2.08 -9.40 15.75
C LEU A 108 -2.32 -8.06 15.07
N ARG A 109 -1.31 -7.19 15.17
CA ARG A 109 -1.27 -5.87 14.54
C ARG A 109 0.05 -5.75 13.79
N GLN A 110 -0.01 -5.40 12.52
CA GLN A 110 1.16 -5.29 11.64
C GLN A 110 1.07 -4.02 10.79
N ALA A 111 2.20 -3.35 10.62
CA ALA A 111 2.34 -2.27 9.65
C ALA A 111 2.74 -2.86 8.29
N ILE A 112 2.06 -2.44 7.23
CA ILE A 112 2.31 -2.89 5.86
C ILE A 112 2.48 -1.63 5.00
N GLY A 113 3.50 -1.61 4.14
CA GLY A 113 3.70 -0.50 3.21
C GLY A 113 2.48 -0.31 2.33
N ILE A 114 1.99 0.92 2.19
CA ILE A 114 0.76 1.16 1.42
C ILE A 114 0.93 0.83 -0.06
N LEU A 115 2.17 0.86 -0.57
CA LEU A 115 2.50 0.42 -1.93
C LEU A 115 2.20 -1.07 -2.12
N ASP A 116 2.45 -1.87 -1.09
CA ASP A 116 2.26 -3.32 -1.08
C ASP A 116 0.83 -3.74 -0.67
N LEU A 117 -0.08 -2.79 -0.44
CA LEU A 117 -1.44 -3.06 0.01
C LEU A 117 -2.37 -3.42 -1.16
N PRO A 118 -2.80 -4.66 -1.34
CA PRO A 118 -3.84 -4.97 -2.30
C PRO A 118 -5.16 -4.30 -1.89
N LEU A 119 -5.87 -3.75 -2.88
CA LEU A 119 -7.20 -3.18 -2.67
C LEU A 119 -8.26 -4.25 -2.93
N PRO A 120 -9.31 -4.34 -2.10
CA PRO A 120 -10.44 -5.23 -2.35
C PRO A 120 -11.24 -4.75 -3.57
N ASP A 121 -12.11 -5.63 -4.09
CA ASP A 121 -13.13 -5.29 -5.08
C ASP A 121 -14.52 -5.54 -4.45
N PRO A 122 -15.36 -4.50 -4.26
CA PRO A 122 -15.13 -3.10 -4.63
C PRO A 122 -14.08 -2.41 -3.75
N ALA A 123 -13.38 -1.42 -4.33
CA ALA A 123 -12.42 -0.59 -3.60
C ALA A 123 -13.12 0.27 -2.53
N PRO A 124 -12.46 0.55 -1.39
CA PRO A 124 -13.00 1.45 -0.38
C PRO A 124 -13.03 2.89 -0.90
N ASP A 125 -13.96 3.70 -0.39
CA ASP A 125 -13.98 5.14 -0.67
C ASP A 125 -12.63 5.76 -0.31
N GLY A 126 -12.14 6.68 -1.17
CA GLY A 126 -10.83 7.32 -0.99
C GLY A 126 -9.64 6.51 -1.51
N ALA A 127 -9.84 5.31 -2.06
CA ALA A 127 -8.77 4.50 -2.64
C ALA A 127 -7.98 5.20 -3.76
N GLN A 128 -8.55 6.19 -4.45
CA GLN A 128 -7.84 7.00 -5.45
C GLN A 128 -6.59 7.69 -4.89
N TRP A 129 -6.57 8.03 -3.59
CA TRP A 129 -5.41 8.65 -2.95
C TRP A 129 -4.26 7.66 -2.75
N ILE A 130 -4.58 6.36 -2.60
CA ILE A 130 -3.57 5.29 -2.62
C ILE A 130 -2.96 5.16 -4.01
N GLU A 131 -3.78 5.29 -5.06
CA GLU A 131 -3.30 5.26 -6.44
C GLU A 131 -2.45 6.48 -6.79
N ALA A 132 -2.85 7.68 -6.35
CA ALA A 132 -2.06 8.90 -6.48
C ALA A 132 -0.68 8.76 -5.81
N TYR A 133 -0.63 8.19 -4.60
CA TYR A 133 0.65 7.93 -3.94
C TYR A 133 1.51 6.89 -4.67
N ARG A 134 0.90 5.83 -5.20
CA ARG A 134 1.59 4.83 -6.03
C ARG A 134 2.18 5.45 -7.30
N TRP A 135 1.42 6.35 -7.92
CA TRP A 135 1.85 7.11 -9.11
C TRP A 135 3.03 8.03 -8.80
N TRP A 136 2.90 8.85 -7.76
CA TRP A 136 3.98 9.73 -7.28
C TRP A 136 5.26 8.95 -6.95
N ALA A 137 5.13 7.81 -6.25
CA ALA A 137 6.27 6.96 -5.89
C ALA A 137 6.95 6.29 -7.09
N ALA A 138 6.24 6.14 -8.23
CA ALA A 138 6.79 5.58 -9.46
C ALA A 138 7.64 6.60 -10.24
N GLY A 139 7.53 7.90 -9.94
CA GLY A 139 8.33 8.98 -10.52
C GLY A 139 7.94 9.39 -11.94
N SER A 140 6.64 9.30 -12.27
CA SER A 140 6.07 9.77 -13.54
C SER A 140 6.16 11.29 -13.70
#